data_AF-A0A8X8ZFB2-F1
#
_entry.id   AF-A0A8X8ZFB2-F1
#
_cell.length_a   1.000
_cell.length_b   1.000
_cell.length_c   1.000
_cell.angle_alpha   90.00
_cell.angle_beta   90.00
_cell.angle_gamma   90.00
#
_symmetry.space_group_name_H-M   'P 1'
#
loop_
_entity.id
_entity.type
_entity.pdbx_description
1 polymer ?
#
loop_
_entity_poly.entity_id
_entity_poly.type
_entity_poly.pdbx_seq_one_letter_code
_entity_poly.pdbx_strand_id
1 'polypeptide(L)'
;MCTNTLGNSQKKNSAMLDSDDLDSLSLSSPSKHFNNVMYSGEEEVLVDRESLLDQYLDALYEKRGSTRENALASTIEVFNNSIQHEFTEHKFATLLHQCLNSIKKGSPKEVALACHVIGLLALTAGSGEKAREILEESVSPISEALKSTFETSIILSVRDIKLLLACLAVITFVGGEEAEHAEKSMQIMWQVAHPKLGSNVVAAKPPAAVISMVVTAWSFLLTTVDERALHPRSWQDALSFLPTLLEKNDRSVRIAAGEALALLFEKGSLEKFCGESKVSGHHTCIEGDGSRKIMFVNGLKTKVINQMKDLSAEAGGRGSSKKDLNNQRNKFHDVVDFLENGHAPETSTKIGHELLHTSSWSQMIQLNFLKHFLAGGFVKHMHENPFLHNVFDFTPEIKLDHRMSAVEKRMYKSPNSALNKARTQFLNKQRMISKEKHDGYYAVGLVDA
;
A
#
# COMPACT_ATOMS: atom_id res chain seq x y z
N MET A 1 17.34 45.62 26.95
CA MET A 1 18.20 44.94 27.94
C MET A 1 17.76 43.48 27.98
N CYS A 2 18.13 42.68 26.97
CA CYS A 2 19.38 41.90 26.85
C CYS A 2 19.32 40.60 27.69
N THR A 3 18.99 39.46 27.05
CA THR A 3 19.88 38.29 26.73
C THR A 3 20.11 37.35 27.93
N ASN A 4 20.10 36.01 27.90
CA ASN A 4 20.12 35.01 26.83
C ASN A 4 19.77 33.61 27.41
N THR A 5 19.09 32.81 26.58
CA THR A 5 19.24 31.36 26.30
C THR A 5 20.16 30.44 27.15
N LEU A 6 19.66 29.24 27.49
CA LEU A 6 20.20 27.95 27.00
C LEU A 6 19.20 26.80 27.24
N GLY A 7 18.88 26.07 26.18
CA GLY A 7 18.14 24.79 26.25
C GLY A 7 19.08 23.61 26.46
N ASN A 8 18.50 22.44 26.77
CA ASN A 8 19.14 21.18 26.36
C ASN A 8 18.10 20.06 26.15
N SER A 9 18.09 19.55 24.93
CA SER A 9 17.39 18.36 24.45
C SER A 9 17.99 17.09 25.06
N GLN A 10 17.14 16.14 25.46
CA GLN A 10 17.51 14.72 25.40
C GLN A 10 16.34 13.87 24.87
N LYS A 11 16.61 13.31 23.68
CA LYS A 11 15.86 12.27 22.97
C LYS A 11 15.47 11.11 23.91
N LYS A 12 14.21 10.69 23.86
CA LYS A 12 13.79 9.34 24.24
C LYS A 12 13.02 8.74 23.06
N ASN A 13 13.69 7.83 22.35
CA ASN A 13 13.07 6.91 21.41
C ASN A 13 12.08 6.04 22.19
N SER A 14 10.81 6.15 21.81
CA SER A 14 9.71 5.32 22.31
C SER A 14 9.10 4.62 21.10
N ALA A 15 9.55 3.40 20.84
CA ALA A 15 8.84 2.47 19.96
C ALA A 15 7.51 2.11 20.62
N MET A 16 6.43 2.79 20.24
CA MET A 16 5.07 2.41 20.62
C MET A 16 4.58 1.31 19.69
N LEU A 17 4.30 0.15 20.29
CA LEU A 17 3.53 -0.94 19.71
C LEU A 17 2.10 -0.43 19.49
N ASP A 18 1.69 -0.25 18.23
CA ASP A 18 0.28 -0.05 17.90
C ASP A 18 -0.36 -1.41 17.62
N SER A 19 -1.25 -1.80 18.53
CA SER A 19 -2.12 -2.96 18.46
C SER A 19 -3.44 -2.48 17.90
N ASP A 20 -3.68 -2.74 16.62
CA ASP A 20 -5.00 -2.55 16.02
C ASP A 20 -5.79 -3.86 16.10
N ASP A 21 -6.59 -3.96 17.17
CA ASP A 21 -7.75 -4.85 17.30
C ASP A 21 -9.02 -4.06 16.94
N LEU A 22 -9.72 -4.45 15.86
CA LEU A 22 -11.15 -4.27 15.57
C LEU A 22 -11.46 -5.29 14.44
N ASP A 23 -12.48 -6.13 14.41
CA ASP A 23 -13.62 -6.41 15.27
C ASP A 23 -13.92 -7.92 15.16
N SER A 24 -14.25 -8.53 16.29
CA SER A 24 -14.74 -9.91 16.38
C SER A 24 -16.17 -9.98 15.83
N LEU A 25 -16.37 -10.62 14.69
CA LEU A 25 -17.65 -11.22 14.35
C LEU A 25 -17.59 -12.71 14.69
N SER A 26 -18.23 -13.04 15.81
CA SER A 26 -18.42 -14.39 16.30
C SER A 26 -19.28 -15.20 15.33
N LEU A 27 -18.69 -16.24 14.73
CA LEU A 27 -19.42 -17.33 14.10
C LEU A 27 -19.38 -18.54 15.03
N SER A 28 -20.44 -18.71 15.81
CA SER A 28 -20.74 -19.98 16.48
C SER A 28 -21.48 -20.89 15.51
N SER A 29 -20.91 -22.06 15.21
CA SER A 29 -21.67 -23.22 14.75
C SER A 29 -20.98 -24.52 15.15
N PRO A 30 -21.75 -25.60 15.40
CA PRO A 30 -21.36 -26.69 16.28
C PRO A 30 -20.46 -27.72 15.57
N SER A 31 -19.31 -28.02 16.17
CA SER A 31 -18.44 -29.11 15.73
C SER A 31 -19.12 -30.46 15.97
N LYS A 32 -19.49 -31.16 14.89
CA LYS A 32 -19.62 -32.62 14.93
C LYS A 32 -18.22 -33.22 14.89
N HIS A 33 -17.90 -33.98 15.93
CA HIS A 33 -16.73 -34.83 16.03
C HIS A 33 -16.59 -35.70 14.77
N PHE A 34 -15.46 -35.59 14.07
CA PHE A 34 -14.96 -36.67 13.22
C PHE A 34 -13.53 -36.97 13.63
N ASN A 35 -13.31 -38.25 13.95
CA ASN A 35 -12.03 -38.78 14.36
C ASN A 35 -11.06 -38.84 13.18
N ASN A 36 -9.81 -38.57 13.54
CA ASN A 36 -8.56 -38.70 12.81
C ASN A 36 -8.48 -39.93 11.87
N VAL A 37 -8.31 -39.71 10.56
CA VAL A 37 -7.75 -40.70 9.61
C VAL A 37 -7.00 -39.97 8.48
N MET A 38 -5.72 -40.32 8.36
CA MET A 38 -4.83 -40.38 7.19
C MET A 38 -4.65 -39.18 6.23
N TYR A 39 -3.37 -38.99 5.92
CA TYR A 39 -2.76 -38.20 4.86
C TYR A 39 -3.34 -38.53 3.46
N SER A 40 -4.38 -37.81 3.02
CA SER A 40 -4.87 -37.77 1.63
C SER A 40 -5.72 -36.51 1.30
N GLY A 41 -5.73 -35.50 2.19
CA GLY A 41 -6.72 -34.41 2.14
C GLY A 41 -6.35 -33.17 1.32
N GLU A 42 -5.09 -33.00 0.89
CA GLU A 42 -4.71 -31.81 0.11
C GLU A 42 -5.10 -31.94 -1.37
N GLU A 43 -4.87 -33.11 -2.00
CA GLU A 43 -5.30 -33.36 -3.38
C GLU A 43 -6.83 -33.38 -3.53
N GLU A 44 -7.56 -34.03 -2.62
CA GLU A 44 -9.03 -34.14 -2.73
C GLU A 44 -9.72 -32.77 -2.53
N VAL A 45 -9.16 -31.89 -1.70
CA VAL A 45 -9.66 -30.51 -1.49
C VAL A 45 -9.27 -29.57 -2.63
N LEU A 46 -8.12 -29.79 -3.29
CA LEU A 46 -7.72 -29.02 -4.48
C LEU A 46 -8.61 -29.35 -5.68
N VAL A 47 -8.88 -30.64 -5.92
CA VAL A 47 -9.75 -31.10 -7.02
C VAL A 47 -11.20 -30.59 -6.85
N ASP A 48 -11.73 -30.58 -5.63
CA ASP A 48 -13.06 -30.03 -5.33
C ASP A 48 -13.13 -28.52 -5.64
N ARG A 49 -12.08 -27.74 -5.32
CA ARG A 49 -12.03 -26.29 -5.57
C ARG A 49 -11.85 -25.91 -7.04
N GLU A 50 -11.05 -26.66 -7.79
CA GLU A 50 -10.93 -26.43 -9.22
C GLU A 50 -12.26 -26.69 -9.93
N SER A 51 -13.00 -27.72 -9.48
CA SER A 51 -14.35 -28.01 -9.97
C SER A 51 -15.35 -26.88 -9.65
N LEU A 52 -15.17 -26.15 -8.54
CA LEU A 52 -15.98 -24.98 -8.19
C LEU A 52 -15.63 -23.76 -9.05
N LEU A 53 -14.34 -23.51 -9.31
CA LEU A 53 -13.92 -22.43 -10.21
C LEU A 53 -14.44 -22.62 -11.62
N ASP A 54 -14.51 -23.86 -12.09
CA ASP A 54 -15.11 -24.19 -13.38
C ASP A 54 -16.60 -23.86 -13.42
N GLN A 55 -17.35 -24.21 -12.38
CA GLN A 55 -18.76 -23.83 -12.26
C GLN A 55 -18.95 -22.31 -12.24
N TYR A 56 -18.07 -21.58 -11.55
CA TYR A 56 -18.12 -20.11 -11.53
C TYR A 56 -17.74 -19.51 -12.89
N LEU A 57 -16.76 -20.09 -13.59
CA LEU A 57 -16.37 -19.67 -14.93
C LEU A 57 -17.52 -19.88 -15.92
N ASP A 58 -18.19 -21.02 -15.87
CA ASP A 58 -19.37 -21.31 -16.69
C ASP A 58 -20.51 -20.32 -16.39
N ALA A 59 -20.71 -19.98 -15.11
CA ALA A 59 -21.72 -19.01 -14.69
C ALA A 59 -21.44 -17.57 -15.22
N LEU A 60 -20.23 -17.26 -15.67
CA LEU A 60 -19.93 -15.97 -16.33
C LEU A 60 -20.54 -15.87 -17.74
N TYR A 61 -20.88 -17.00 -18.38
CA TYR A 61 -21.56 -17.02 -19.68
C TYR A 61 -23.07 -16.78 -19.57
N GLU A 62 -23.63 -16.77 -18.36
CA GLU A 62 -25.05 -16.59 -18.14
C GLU A 62 -25.55 -15.20 -18.57
N LYS A 63 -26.74 -15.15 -19.16
CA LYS A 63 -27.34 -13.88 -19.62
C LYS A 63 -27.65 -12.92 -18.47
N ARG A 64 -27.96 -13.45 -17.30
CA ARG A 64 -28.39 -12.67 -16.13
C ARG A 64 -27.20 -12.06 -15.39
N GLY A 65 -27.15 -10.72 -15.33
CA GLY A 65 -26.05 -9.99 -14.67
C GLY A 65 -25.86 -10.33 -13.19
N SER A 66 -26.93 -10.53 -12.42
CA SER A 66 -26.82 -10.92 -11.00
C SER A 66 -26.16 -12.29 -10.80
N THR A 67 -26.30 -13.21 -11.77
CA THR A 67 -25.63 -14.52 -11.71
C THR A 67 -24.13 -14.35 -11.95
N ARG A 68 -23.74 -13.56 -12.96
CA ARG A 68 -22.34 -13.23 -13.23
C ARG A 68 -21.69 -12.49 -12.07
N GLU A 69 -22.39 -11.53 -11.45
CA GLU A 69 -21.89 -10.82 -10.26
C GLU A 69 -21.61 -11.79 -9.09
N ASN A 70 -22.49 -12.75 -8.84
CA ASN A 70 -22.28 -13.73 -7.78
C ASN A 70 -21.11 -14.68 -8.10
N ALA A 71 -20.97 -15.08 -9.36
CA ALA A 71 -19.83 -15.88 -9.81
C ALA A 71 -18.51 -15.14 -9.59
N LEU A 72 -18.40 -13.87 -10.04
CA LEU A 72 -17.21 -13.05 -9.82
C LEU A 72 -16.88 -12.87 -8.32
N ALA A 73 -17.90 -12.63 -7.49
CA ALA A 73 -17.71 -12.51 -6.04
C ALA A 73 -17.19 -13.81 -5.42
N SER A 74 -17.69 -14.96 -5.87
CA SER A 74 -17.25 -16.28 -5.40
C SER A 74 -15.83 -16.59 -5.89
N THR A 75 -15.49 -16.22 -7.13
CA THR A 75 -14.12 -16.33 -7.64
C THR A 75 -13.14 -15.53 -6.78
N ILE A 76 -13.47 -14.28 -6.39
CA ILE A 76 -12.63 -13.48 -5.49
C ILE A 76 -12.39 -14.18 -4.16
N GLU A 77 -13.42 -14.81 -3.58
CA GLU A 77 -13.30 -15.55 -2.33
C GLU A 77 -12.34 -16.75 -2.49
N VAL A 78 -12.45 -17.52 -3.58
CA VAL A 78 -11.57 -18.65 -3.84
C VAL A 78 -10.11 -18.22 -4.02
N PHE A 79 -9.85 -17.13 -4.76
CA PHE A 79 -8.50 -16.59 -4.97
C PHE A 79 -7.87 -16.04 -3.68
N ASN A 80 -8.64 -15.40 -2.79
CA ASN A 80 -8.14 -15.00 -1.47
C ASN A 80 -7.95 -16.20 -0.53
N ASN A 81 -8.83 -17.20 -0.71
CA ASN A 81 -8.87 -18.54 -0.16
C ASN A 81 -7.62 -19.39 -0.39
N SER A 82 -6.99 -19.26 -1.54
CA SER A 82 -6.00 -20.21 -2.07
C SER A 82 -5.36 -19.69 -3.34
N ILE A 83 -4.06 -19.95 -3.52
CA ILE A 83 -3.39 -19.60 -4.76
C ILE A 83 -3.70 -20.66 -5.83
N GLN A 84 -4.41 -20.23 -6.87
CA GLN A 84 -4.98 -21.10 -7.89
C GLN A 84 -4.05 -21.21 -9.11
N HIS A 85 -2.85 -21.77 -8.90
CA HIS A 85 -1.83 -21.87 -9.95
C HIS A 85 -2.27 -22.76 -11.11
N GLU A 86 -2.78 -23.97 -10.87
CA GLU A 86 -3.19 -24.91 -11.93
C GLU A 86 -4.35 -24.37 -12.79
N PHE A 87 -5.39 -23.85 -12.14
CA PHE A 87 -6.49 -23.20 -12.85
C PHE A 87 -6.00 -22.00 -13.68
N THR A 88 -5.12 -21.17 -13.13
CA THR A 88 -4.55 -20.01 -13.86
C THR A 88 -3.70 -20.49 -15.03
N GLU A 89 -2.94 -21.57 -14.87
CA GLU A 89 -2.12 -22.12 -15.94
C GLU A 89 -2.96 -22.48 -17.18
N HIS A 90 -4.13 -23.09 -16.97
CA HIS A 90 -4.96 -23.63 -18.04
C HIS A 90 -6.08 -22.71 -18.53
N LYS A 91 -6.63 -21.85 -17.67
CA LYS A 91 -7.89 -21.13 -17.93
C LYS A 91 -7.79 -19.61 -17.77
N PHE A 92 -6.60 -19.03 -17.57
CA PHE A 92 -6.46 -17.57 -17.40
C PHE A 92 -7.06 -16.78 -18.57
N ALA A 93 -6.80 -17.17 -19.82
CA ALA A 93 -7.28 -16.45 -21.00
C ALA A 93 -8.82 -16.43 -21.09
N THR A 94 -9.47 -17.56 -20.77
CA THR A 94 -10.94 -17.66 -20.74
C THR A 94 -11.52 -16.80 -19.63
N LEU A 95 -10.96 -16.86 -18.42
CA LEU A 95 -11.42 -16.04 -17.30
C LEU A 95 -11.21 -14.55 -17.56
N LEU A 96 -10.03 -14.17 -18.09
CA LEU A 96 -9.71 -12.81 -18.48
C LEU A 96 -10.73 -12.30 -19.50
N HIS A 97 -10.96 -13.05 -20.58
CA HIS A 97 -11.93 -12.68 -21.61
C HIS A 97 -13.32 -12.40 -21.02
N GLN A 98 -13.80 -13.24 -20.09
CA GLN A 98 -15.09 -13.00 -19.43
C GLN A 98 -15.07 -11.76 -18.54
N CYS A 99 -14.00 -11.54 -17.78
CA CYS A 99 -13.86 -10.34 -16.96
C CYS A 99 -13.85 -9.07 -17.83
N LEU A 100 -13.17 -9.09 -18.98
CA LEU A 100 -13.16 -7.97 -19.93
C LEU A 100 -14.55 -7.72 -20.54
N ASN A 101 -15.33 -8.77 -20.83
CA ASN A 101 -16.71 -8.64 -21.26
C ASN A 101 -17.59 -8.00 -20.17
N SER A 102 -17.42 -8.41 -18.92
CA SER A 102 -18.07 -7.80 -17.76
C SER A 102 -17.68 -6.32 -17.57
N ILE A 103 -16.42 -5.94 -17.81
CA ILE A 103 -15.99 -4.53 -17.76
C ILE A 103 -16.68 -3.71 -18.86
N LYS A 104 -16.78 -4.26 -20.08
CA LYS A 104 -17.35 -3.55 -21.24
C LYS A 104 -18.86 -3.39 -21.20
N LYS A 105 -19.60 -4.36 -20.63
CA LYS A 105 -21.07 -4.45 -20.74
C LYS A 105 -21.80 -4.65 -19.42
N GLY A 106 -21.08 -4.86 -18.32
CA GLY A 106 -21.65 -5.20 -17.03
C GLY A 106 -22.23 -4.00 -16.26
N SER A 107 -22.89 -4.30 -15.15
CA SER A 107 -23.31 -3.29 -14.17
C SER A 107 -22.08 -2.67 -13.47
N PRO A 108 -22.19 -1.48 -12.84
CA PRO A 108 -21.10 -0.90 -12.03
C PRO A 108 -20.47 -1.89 -11.04
N LYS A 109 -21.30 -2.71 -10.39
CA LYS A 109 -20.87 -3.74 -9.45
C LYS A 109 -20.15 -4.88 -10.17
N GLU A 110 -20.66 -5.32 -11.31
CA GLU A 110 -20.02 -6.35 -12.14
C GLU A 110 -18.64 -5.89 -12.64
N VAL A 111 -18.53 -4.65 -13.13
CA VAL A 111 -17.26 -4.03 -13.55
C VAL A 111 -16.24 -4.04 -12.42
N ALA A 112 -16.65 -3.60 -11.22
CA ALA A 112 -15.79 -3.54 -10.04
C ALA A 112 -15.28 -4.94 -9.62
N LEU A 113 -16.17 -5.94 -9.59
CA LEU A 113 -15.81 -7.32 -9.26
C LEU A 113 -14.88 -7.94 -10.31
N ALA A 114 -15.16 -7.73 -11.60
CA ALA A 114 -14.33 -8.22 -12.69
C ALA A 114 -12.90 -7.63 -12.63
N CYS A 115 -12.76 -6.34 -12.33
CA CYS A 115 -11.45 -5.73 -12.12
C CYS A 115 -10.71 -6.38 -10.94
N HIS A 116 -11.40 -6.69 -9.84
CA HIS A 116 -10.75 -7.36 -8.71
C HIS A 116 -10.24 -8.76 -9.09
N VAL A 117 -11.06 -9.54 -9.81
CA VAL A 117 -10.67 -10.85 -10.32
C VAL A 117 -9.43 -10.74 -11.22
N ILE A 118 -9.39 -9.77 -12.14
CA ILE A 118 -8.24 -9.54 -13.02
C ILE A 118 -6.95 -9.27 -12.22
N GLY A 119 -7.02 -8.42 -11.19
CA GLY A 119 -5.84 -8.14 -10.36
C GLY A 119 -5.37 -9.35 -9.54
N LEU A 120 -6.30 -10.16 -9.01
CA LEU A 120 -5.97 -11.42 -8.33
C LEU A 120 -5.39 -12.46 -9.30
N LEU A 121 -5.93 -12.53 -10.51
CA LEU A 121 -5.44 -13.39 -11.58
C LEU A 121 -4.01 -13.02 -11.96
N ALA A 122 -3.70 -11.72 -12.12
CA ALA A 122 -2.35 -11.26 -12.38
C ALA A 122 -1.38 -11.63 -11.24
N LEU A 123 -1.75 -11.36 -9.98
CA LEU A 123 -0.93 -11.74 -8.81
C LEU A 123 -0.70 -13.26 -8.70
N THR A 124 -1.65 -14.07 -9.16
CA THR A 124 -1.56 -15.53 -9.15
C THR A 124 -0.71 -16.06 -10.30
N ALA A 125 -0.82 -15.45 -11.48
CA ALA A 125 0.00 -15.79 -12.65
C ALA A 125 1.49 -15.45 -12.41
N GLY A 126 1.78 -14.37 -11.68
CA GLY A 126 3.14 -13.91 -11.44
C GLY A 126 3.78 -13.27 -12.68
N SER A 127 5.03 -12.80 -12.55
CA SER A 127 5.76 -12.16 -13.65
C SER A 127 5.95 -13.11 -14.84
N GLY A 128 5.74 -12.62 -16.06
CA GLY A 128 5.95 -13.38 -17.29
C GLY A 128 4.93 -13.06 -18.38
N GLU A 129 4.84 -13.93 -19.40
CA GLU A 129 4.03 -13.70 -20.59
C GLU A 129 2.54 -13.54 -20.29
N LYS A 130 1.97 -14.37 -19.41
CA LYS A 130 0.56 -14.31 -19.05
C LYS A 130 0.19 -13.00 -18.35
N ALA A 131 1.04 -12.51 -17.45
CA ALA A 131 0.79 -11.23 -16.78
C ALA A 131 0.90 -10.05 -17.74
N ARG A 132 1.80 -10.11 -18.73
CA ARG A 132 1.88 -9.10 -19.79
C ARG A 132 0.64 -9.10 -20.68
N GLU A 133 0.15 -10.27 -21.08
CA GLU A 133 -1.11 -10.41 -21.83
C GLU A 133 -2.30 -9.86 -21.03
N ILE A 134 -2.41 -10.22 -19.74
CA ILE A 134 -3.43 -9.67 -18.83
C ILE A 134 -3.37 -8.14 -18.81
N LEU A 135 -2.17 -7.56 -18.70
CA LEU A 135 -1.96 -6.12 -18.68
C LEU A 135 -2.41 -5.48 -20.00
N GLU A 136 -1.91 -5.95 -21.14
CA GLU A 136 -2.16 -5.38 -22.45
C GLU A 136 -3.65 -5.38 -22.82
N GLU A 137 -4.35 -6.50 -22.55
CA GLU A 137 -5.78 -6.62 -22.84
C GLU A 137 -6.66 -5.82 -21.87
N SER A 138 -6.23 -5.63 -20.61
CA SER A 138 -7.03 -4.98 -19.57
C SER A 138 -6.91 -3.47 -19.52
N VAL A 139 -5.77 -2.89 -19.94
CA VAL A 139 -5.52 -1.43 -19.84
C VAL A 139 -6.58 -0.62 -20.58
N SER A 140 -6.95 -1.03 -21.80
CA SER A 140 -7.92 -0.28 -22.61
C SER A 140 -9.33 -0.30 -22.01
N PRO A 141 -9.93 -1.47 -21.68
CA PRO A 141 -11.25 -1.53 -21.04
C PRO A 141 -11.31 -0.82 -19.68
N ILE A 142 -10.27 -0.94 -18.85
CA ILE A 142 -10.22 -0.24 -17.56
C ILE A 142 -10.11 1.27 -17.77
N SER A 143 -9.31 1.72 -18.75
CA SER A 143 -9.20 3.15 -19.08
C SER A 143 -10.53 3.73 -19.56
N GLU A 144 -11.27 3.00 -20.39
CA GLU A 144 -12.61 3.42 -20.86
C GLU A 144 -13.60 3.49 -19.70
N ALA A 145 -13.61 2.50 -18.80
CA ALA A 145 -14.47 2.51 -17.62
C ALA A 145 -14.15 3.67 -16.64
N LEU A 146 -12.87 4.03 -16.49
CA LEU A 146 -12.47 5.19 -15.70
C LEU A 146 -12.88 6.52 -16.35
N LYS A 147 -12.81 6.63 -17.69
CA LYS A 147 -13.24 7.83 -18.42
C LYS A 147 -14.75 8.01 -18.38
N SER A 148 -15.51 6.93 -18.60
CA SER A 148 -16.97 6.95 -18.61
C SER A 148 -17.58 7.29 -17.24
N THR A 149 -16.80 7.22 -16.16
CA THR A 149 -17.20 7.67 -14.82
C THR A 149 -17.42 9.20 -14.76
N PHE A 150 -16.64 9.95 -15.54
CA PHE A 150 -16.71 11.42 -15.57
C PHE A 150 -17.60 11.94 -16.71
N GLU A 151 -18.01 11.04 -17.60
CA GLU A 151 -19.02 11.28 -18.62
C GLU A 151 -20.37 10.80 -18.07
N THR A 152 -21.47 11.46 -18.40
CA THR A 152 -22.81 11.24 -17.78
C THR A 152 -23.43 9.84 -18.01
N SER A 153 -22.70 8.87 -18.55
CA SER A 153 -23.20 7.56 -18.99
C SER A 153 -23.16 6.47 -17.91
N ILE A 154 -22.23 6.49 -16.95
CA ILE A 154 -22.10 5.46 -15.90
C ILE A 154 -21.73 6.10 -14.55
N ILE A 155 -22.60 5.99 -13.54
CA ILE A 155 -22.29 6.46 -12.18
C ILE A 155 -21.62 5.31 -11.40
N LEU A 156 -20.29 5.25 -11.43
CA LEU A 156 -19.52 4.38 -10.53
C LEU A 156 -19.46 4.99 -9.12
N SER A 157 -19.52 4.15 -8.09
CA SER A 157 -19.28 4.64 -6.72
C SER A 157 -17.81 4.95 -6.51
N VAL A 158 -17.49 5.80 -5.52
CA VAL A 158 -16.10 6.10 -5.12
C VAL A 158 -15.31 4.81 -4.83
N ARG A 159 -15.95 3.80 -4.24
CA ARG A 159 -15.33 2.51 -3.95
C ARG A 159 -14.94 1.79 -5.25
N ASP A 160 -15.82 1.77 -6.23
CA ASP A 160 -15.61 1.06 -7.49
C ASP A 160 -14.46 1.72 -8.28
N ILE A 161 -14.45 3.06 -8.35
CA ILE A 161 -13.36 3.82 -9.00
C ILE A 161 -12.01 3.50 -8.34
N LYS A 162 -11.96 3.47 -6.99
CA LYS A 162 -10.74 3.10 -6.27
C LYS A 162 -10.26 1.70 -6.63
N LEU A 163 -11.18 0.75 -6.80
CA LEU A 163 -10.85 -0.62 -7.15
C LEU A 163 -10.34 -0.74 -8.59
N LEU A 164 -10.90 0.02 -9.53
CA LEU A 164 -10.40 0.09 -10.92
C LEU A 164 -8.98 0.64 -10.96
N LEU A 165 -8.71 1.72 -10.22
CA LEU A 165 -7.37 2.30 -10.09
C LEU A 165 -6.39 1.31 -9.45
N ALA A 166 -6.82 0.62 -8.41
CA ALA A 166 -6.00 -0.38 -7.72
C ALA A 166 -5.69 -1.58 -8.63
N CYS A 167 -6.70 -2.08 -9.35
CA CYS A 167 -6.53 -3.14 -10.34
C CYS A 167 -5.51 -2.72 -11.41
N LEU A 168 -5.66 -1.54 -12.01
CA LEU A 168 -4.71 -1.04 -13.02
C LEU A 168 -3.29 -1.00 -12.46
N ALA A 169 -3.11 -0.54 -11.23
CA ALA A 169 -1.80 -0.49 -10.60
C ALA A 169 -1.23 -1.89 -10.36
N VAL A 170 -2.05 -2.85 -9.89
CA VAL A 170 -1.60 -4.23 -9.63
C VAL A 170 -1.21 -4.95 -10.92
N ILE A 171 -2.05 -4.90 -11.96
CA ILE A 171 -1.71 -5.59 -13.23
C ILE A 171 -0.46 -5.00 -13.88
N THR A 172 -0.26 -3.69 -13.77
CA THR A 172 0.95 -3.02 -14.29
C THR A 172 2.16 -3.32 -13.44
N PHE A 173 2.00 -3.47 -12.12
CA PHE A 173 3.08 -3.90 -11.23
C PHE A 173 3.58 -5.32 -11.54
N VAL A 174 2.66 -6.24 -11.87
CA VAL A 174 3.02 -7.64 -12.13
C VAL A 174 3.46 -7.88 -13.58
N GLY A 175 2.75 -7.31 -14.56
CA GLY A 175 3.00 -7.55 -15.99
C GLY A 175 3.81 -6.46 -16.70
N GLY A 176 4.04 -5.31 -16.07
CA GLY A 176 4.72 -4.16 -16.66
C GLY A 176 6.23 -4.24 -16.51
N GLU A 177 6.87 -5.19 -17.20
CA GLU A 177 8.33 -5.34 -17.21
C GLU A 177 9.04 -4.13 -17.85
N GLU A 178 8.37 -3.48 -18.81
CA GLU A 178 8.87 -2.29 -19.50
C GLU A 178 8.31 -1.00 -18.89
N ALA A 179 9.16 0.03 -18.80
CA ALA A 179 8.78 1.33 -18.24
C ALA A 179 7.64 2.01 -19.01
N GLU A 180 7.49 1.74 -20.31
CA GLU A 180 6.42 2.28 -21.13
C GLU A 180 5.02 1.86 -20.62
N HIS A 181 4.87 0.62 -20.16
CA HIS A 181 3.62 0.12 -19.59
C HIS A 181 3.27 0.83 -18.28
N ALA A 182 4.27 1.03 -17.41
CA ALA A 182 4.13 1.79 -16.18
C ALA A 182 3.76 3.24 -16.45
N GLU A 183 4.47 3.90 -17.35
CA GLU A 183 4.20 5.29 -17.73
C GLU A 183 2.79 5.46 -18.32
N LYS A 184 2.36 4.59 -19.23
CA LYS A 184 1.01 4.63 -19.80
C LYS A 184 -0.06 4.51 -18.72
N SER A 185 0.11 3.61 -17.76
CA SER A 185 -0.81 3.42 -16.64
C SER A 185 -0.84 4.63 -15.70
N MET A 186 0.33 5.18 -15.38
CA MET A 186 0.49 6.40 -14.59
C MET A 186 -0.16 7.62 -15.26
N GLN A 187 -0.04 7.74 -16.59
CA GLN A 187 -0.71 8.79 -17.35
C GLN A 187 -2.25 8.66 -17.28
N ILE A 188 -2.80 7.44 -17.40
CA ILE A 188 -4.24 7.18 -17.23
C ILE A 188 -4.70 7.63 -15.84
N MET A 189 -3.96 7.25 -14.79
CA MET A 189 -4.26 7.69 -13.41
C MET A 189 -4.23 9.21 -13.28
N TRP A 190 -3.28 9.90 -13.94
CA TRP A 190 -3.21 11.36 -13.91
C TRP A 190 -4.40 12.04 -14.59
N GLN A 191 -4.91 11.47 -15.68
CA GLN A 191 -6.13 11.97 -16.33
C GLN A 191 -7.37 11.84 -15.43
N VAL A 192 -7.38 10.87 -14.50
CA VAL A 192 -8.45 10.73 -13.49
C VAL A 192 -8.36 11.83 -12.43
N ALA A 193 -7.15 12.20 -11.99
CA ALA A 193 -6.96 13.34 -11.10
C ALA A 193 -7.21 14.69 -11.79
N HIS A 194 -6.91 14.77 -13.09
CA HIS A 194 -7.03 15.97 -13.92
C HIS A 194 -7.77 15.67 -15.22
N PRO A 195 -9.11 15.58 -15.20
CA PRO A 195 -9.86 15.40 -16.42
C PRO A 195 -9.57 16.57 -17.37
N LYS A 196 -9.09 16.28 -18.58
CA LYS A 196 -8.89 17.31 -19.62
C LYS A 196 -10.25 17.96 -19.91
N LEU A 197 -10.36 19.27 -19.68
CA LEU A 197 -11.56 20.04 -20.02
C LEU A 197 -11.83 19.91 -21.53
N GLY A 198 -12.90 19.22 -21.89
CA GLY A 198 -13.53 19.44 -23.19
C GLY A 198 -14.09 20.86 -23.25
N SER A 199 -14.02 21.49 -24.42
CA SER A 199 -14.30 22.92 -24.67
C SER A 199 -15.62 23.48 -24.09
N ASN A 200 -16.58 22.65 -23.65
CA ASN A 200 -17.90 23.12 -23.21
C ASN A 200 -18.52 22.35 -22.02
N VAL A 201 -17.75 21.58 -21.24
CA VAL A 201 -18.30 20.86 -20.08
C VAL A 201 -17.48 21.14 -18.84
N VAL A 202 -18.12 21.63 -17.78
CA VAL A 202 -17.51 21.78 -16.45
C VAL A 202 -17.18 20.38 -15.95
N ALA A 203 -15.91 19.97 -16.04
CA ALA A 203 -15.47 18.69 -15.52
C ALA A 203 -15.76 18.64 -14.01
N ALA A 204 -16.55 17.64 -13.58
CA ALA A 204 -16.80 17.41 -12.17
C ALA A 204 -15.48 17.11 -11.47
N LYS A 205 -15.14 17.90 -10.45
CA LYS A 205 -13.91 17.70 -9.68
C LYS A 205 -13.94 16.32 -9.00
N PRO A 206 -12.91 15.47 -9.17
CA PRO A 206 -12.88 14.16 -8.55
C PRO A 206 -13.00 14.24 -7.02
N PRO A 207 -13.73 13.31 -6.38
CA PRO A 207 -13.79 13.22 -4.91
C PRO A 207 -12.40 13.08 -4.30
N ALA A 208 -12.19 13.64 -3.10
CA ALA A 208 -10.88 13.60 -2.42
C ALA A 208 -10.34 12.18 -2.24
N ALA A 209 -11.21 11.22 -1.90
CA ALA A 209 -10.85 9.81 -1.78
C ALA A 209 -10.36 9.18 -3.10
N VAL A 210 -10.85 9.65 -4.26
CA VAL A 210 -10.37 9.21 -5.58
C VAL A 210 -8.99 9.82 -5.85
N ILE A 211 -8.80 11.11 -5.56
CA ILE A 211 -7.49 11.76 -5.70
C ILE A 211 -6.42 11.07 -4.84
N SER A 212 -6.75 10.77 -3.58
CA SER A 212 -5.86 10.02 -2.68
C SER A 212 -5.46 8.67 -3.28
N MET A 213 -6.42 7.89 -3.78
CA MET A 213 -6.14 6.61 -4.41
C MET A 213 -5.33 6.73 -5.71
N VAL A 214 -5.60 7.74 -6.53
CA VAL A 214 -4.79 8.03 -7.73
C VAL A 214 -3.33 8.25 -7.34
N VAL A 215 -3.08 9.10 -6.33
CA VAL A 215 -1.71 9.40 -5.89
C VAL A 215 -1.04 8.16 -5.27
N THR A 216 -1.77 7.38 -4.46
CA THR A 216 -1.24 6.13 -3.89
C THR A 216 -0.92 5.10 -4.97
N ALA A 217 -1.82 4.86 -5.93
CA ALA A 217 -1.61 3.92 -7.02
C ALA A 217 -0.47 4.36 -7.96
N TRP A 218 -0.38 5.66 -8.24
CA TRP A 218 0.71 6.24 -9.02
C TRP A 218 2.05 6.09 -8.30
N SER A 219 2.10 6.33 -6.99
CA SER A 219 3.31 6.16 -6.18
C SER A 219 3.72 4.70 -6.09
N PHE A 220 2.74 3.78 -6.00
CA PHE A 220 2.98 2.35 -6.06
C PHE A 220 3.67 1.94 -7.37
N LEU A 221 3.20 2.41 -8.53
CA LEU A 221 3.89 2.15 -9.79
C LEU A 221 5.26 2.81 -9.87
N LEU A 222 5.43 4.02 -9.34
CA LEU A 222 6.73 4.68 -9.28
C LEU A 222 7.79 3.85 -8.51
N THR A 223 7.38 2.98 -7.59
CA THR A 223 8.32 2.09 -6.89
C THR A 223 9.03 1.10 -7.83
N THR A 224 8.38 0.67 -8.91
CA THR A 224 8.95 -0.33 -9.85
C THR A 224 9.73 0.28 -10.98
N VAL A 225 9.46 1.53 -11.36
CA VAL A 225 10.15 2.15 -12.49
C VAL A 225 11.55 2.59 -12.08
N ASP A 226 12.54 2.29 -12.93
CA ASP A 226 13.88 2.86 -12.81
C ASP A 226 13.83 4.36 -13.11
N GLU A 227 14.60 5.14 -12.34
CA GLU A 227 14.69 6.59 -12.43
C GLU A 227 14.91 7.11 -13.85
N ARG A 228 15.64 6.34 -14.67
CA ARG A 228 16.08 6.73 -16.02
C ARG A 228 15.03 6.48 -17.10
N ALA A 229 13.99 5.71 -16.80
CA ALA A 229 13.09 5.18 -17.81
C ALA A 229 11.79 6.00 -17.95
N LEU A 230 11.54 6.96 -17.04
CA LEU A 230 10.37 7.82 -17.09
C LEU A 230 10.62 9.10 -17.89
N HIS A 231 9.61 9.51 -18.66
CA HIS A 231 9.69 10.76 -19.39
C HIS A 231 9.79 11.99 -18.44
N PRO A 232 10.71 12.95 -18.69
CA PRO A 232 10.92 14.11 -17.82
C PRO A 232 9.68 14.98 -17.54
N ARG A 233 8.74 15.05 -18.49
CA ARG A 233 7.50 15.83 -18.32
C ARG A 233 6.58 15.25 -17.24
N SER A 234 6.46 13.93 -17.19
CA SER A 234 5.61 13.22 -16.24
C SER A 234 6.05 13.50 -14.79
N TRP A 235 7.37 13.65 -14.57
CA TRP A 235 7.95 14.05 -13.29
C TRP A 235 7.70 15.52 -12.94
N GLN A 236 7.88 16.43 -13.89
CA GLN A 236 7.68 17.87 -13.65
C GLN A 236 6.23 18.18 -13.27
N ASP A 237 5.29 17.54 -13.94
CA ASP A 237 3.86 17.66 -13.62
C ASP A 237 3.59 17.18 -12.19
N ALA A 238 4.15 16.02 -11.80
CA ALA A 238 4.02 15.49 -10.43
C ALA A 238 4.63 16.43 -9.37
N LEU A 239 5.86 16.94 -9.60
CA LEU A 239 6.55 17.86 -8.67
C LEU A 239 5.83 19.20 -8.53
N SER A 240 5.10 19.65 -9.55
CA SER A 240 4.28 20.85 -9.45
C SER A 240 2.96 20.60 -8.72
N PHE A 241 2.35 19.43 -8.91
CA PHE A 241 1.01 19.12 -8.40
C PHE A 241 1.00 18.61 -6.96
N LEU A 242 1.88 17.66 -6.60
CA LEU A 242 1.86 17.01 -5.28
C LEU A 242 2.00 18.00 -4.11
N PRO A 243 2.86 19.04 -4.17
CA PRO A 243 2.91 20.05 -3.11
C PRO A 243 1.59 20.82 -2.93
N THR A 244 0.80 20.99 -4.00
CA THR A 244 -0.53 21.65 -3.91
C THR A 244 -1.58 20.76 -3.24
N LEU A 245 -1.34 19.45 -3.18
CA LEU A 245 -2.21 18.50 -2.49
C LEU A 245 -2.03 18.55 -0.97
N LEU A 246 -0.84 18.90 -0.48
CA LEU A 246 -0.57 19.09 0.95
C LEU A 246 -1.43 20.23 1.55
N GLU A 247 -1.84 21.19 0.73
CA GLU A 247 -2.67 22.33 1.14
C GLU A 247 -4.18 22.01 1.15
N LYS A 248 -4.61 20.84 0.67
CA LYS A 248 -6.04 20.45 0.67
C LYS A 248 -6.54 20.15 2.08
N ASN A 249 -7.85 20.18 2.32
CA ASN A 249 -8.41 19.88 3.65
C ASN A 249 -8.49 18.38 3.98
N ASP A 250 -8.41 17.51 2.98
CA ASP A 250 -8.57 16.07 3.16
C ASP A 250 -7.26 15.41 3.59
N ARG A 251 -7.29 14.70 4.72
CA ARG A 251 -6.11 14.05 5.31
C ARG A 251 -5.57 12.92 4.45
N SER A 252 -6.45 12.13 3.82
CA SER A 252 -6.03 11.02 2.98
C SER A 252 -5.28 11.51 1.75
N VAL A 253 -5.71 12.65 1.19
CA VAL A 253 -5.01 13.33 0.10
C VAL A 253 -3.65 13.87 0.56
N ARG A 254 -3.60 14.53 1.73
CA ARG A 254 -2.34 15.05 2.29
C ARG A 254 -1.33 13.92 2.53
N ILE A 255 -1.75 12.84 3.18
CA ILE A 255 -0.87 11.69 3.51
C ILE A 255 -0.36 11.05 2.22
N ALA A 256 -1.24 10.75 1.26
CA ALA A 256 -0.83 10.15 -0.02
C ALA A 256 0.17 11.05 -0.77
N ALA A 257 -0.06 12.37 -0.80
CA ALA A 257 0.87 13.32 -1.41
C ALA A 257 2.21 13.38 -0.68
N GLY A 258 2.21 13.25 0.64
CA GLY A 258 3.43 13.23 1.44
C GLY A 258 4.28 11.99 1.20
N GLU A 259 3.66 10.81 1.17
CA GLU A 259 4.33 9.55 0.84
C GLU A 259 4.86 9.56 -0.61
N ALA A 260 4.09 10.10 -1.56
CA ALA A 260 4.52 10.28 -2.95
C ALA A 260 5.77 11.18 -3.06
N LEU A 261 5.77 12.30 -2.33
CA LEU A 261 6.92 13.21 -2.29
C LEU A 261 8.14 12.54 -1.64
N ALA A 262 7.95 11.81 -0.53
CA ALA A 262 9.03 11.06 0.10
C ALA A 262 9.66 10.05 -0.88
N LEU A 263 8.84 9.30 -1.61
CA LEU A 263 9.30 8.37 -2.65
C LEU A 263 10.06 9.08 -3.78
N LEU A 264 9.58 10.23 -4.24
CA LEU A 264 10.26 11.02 -5.28
C LEU A 264 11.66 11.49 -4.83
N PHE A 265 11.80 11.86 -3.56
CA PHE A 265 13.10 12.22 -2.98
C PHE A 265 13.99 10.99 -2.73
N GLU A 266 13.42 9.85 -2.35
CA GLU A 266 14.14 8.57 -2.21
C GLU A 266 14.74 8.09 -3.54
N LYS A 267 13.96 8.18 -4.62
CA LYS A 267 14.35 7.81 -6.00
C LYS A 267 15.33 8.82 -6.64
N GLY A 268 16.01 9.67 -5.87
CA GLY A 268 17.17 10.48 -6.32
C GLY A 268 17.00 11.38 -7.56
N SER A 269 15.78 11.55 -8.07
CA SER A 269 15.50 12.06 -9.43
C SER A 269 15.30 13.56 -9.50
N LEU A 270 15.68 14.33 -8.48
CA LEU A 270 15.49 15.79 -8.57
C LEU A 270 16.61 16.48 -9.37
N GLU A 271 17.85 16.01 -9.30
CA GLU A 271 18.99 16.69 -9.94
C GLU A 271 19.00 16.58 -11.48
N LYS A 272 18.41 15.51 -12.03
CA LYS A 272 18.47 15.18 -13.46
C LYS A 272 17.36 15.81 -14.31
N PHE A 273 16.28 16.34 -13.70
CA PHE A 273 15.01 16.59 -14.39
C PHE A 273 14.47 18.04 -14.36
N CYS A 274 15.14 18.97 -13.68
CA CYS A 274 14.88 20.39 -13.94
C CYS A 274 15.26 20.70 -15.40
N GLY A 275 14.28 21.14 -16.19
CA GLY A 275 14.28 21.01 -17.64
C GLY A 275 15.50 21.54 -18.40
N GLU A 276 15.81 20.86 -19.51
CA GLU A 276 16.43 21.50 -20.67
C GLU A 276 15.44 22.52 -21.23
N SER A 277 15.60 23.79 -20.85
CA SER A 277 15.02 24.87 -21.65
C SER A 277 15.76 24.87 -22.98
N LYS A 278 15.03 24.69 -24.09
CA LYS A 278 15.55 24.89 -25.44
C LYS A 278 15.96 26.36 -25.58
N VAL A 279 17.19 26.69 -25.20
CA VAL A 279 17.82 27.96 -25.56
C VAL A 279 18.34 27.78 -26.98
N SER A 280 17.56 28.31 -27.92
CA SER A 280 18.04 28.64 -29.25
C SER A 280 19.28 29.53 -29.12
N GLY A 281 20.39 29.10 -29.72
CA GLY A 281 21.47 29.98 -30.17
C GLY A 281 22.61 30.28 -29.19
N HIS A 282 23.74 29.65 -29.48
CA HIS A 282 25.13 30.13 -29.32
C HIS A 282 25.83 30.03 -27.94
N HIS A 283 27.09 29.58 -28.02
CA HIS A 283 28.05 29.25 -26.97
C HIS A 283 28.15 30.27 -25.80
N THR A 284 28.17 29.78 -24.56
CA THR A 284 29.33 29.78 -23.63
C THR A 284 28.95 29.31 -22.21
N CYS A 285 29.91 28.63 -21.54
CA CYS A 285 29.98 28.32 -20.10
C CYS A 285 29.09 27.18 -19.53
N ILE A 286 29.58 25.94 -19.69
CA ILE A 286 29.08 24.74 -19.00
C ILE A 286 29.62 24.73 -17.55
N GLU A 287 28.98 25.48 -16.65
CA GLU A 287 29.17 25.36 -15.19
C GLU A 287 27.97 25.95 -14.39
N GLY A 288 27.07 26.71 -15.02
CA GLY A 288 25.93 27.37 -14.36
C GLY A 288 24.57 26.65 -14.44
N ASP A 289 24.43 25.58 -15.22
CA ASP A 289 23.14 24.90 -15.40
C ASP A 289 22.79 23.98 -14.22
N GLY A 290 23.73 23.15 -13.76
CA GLY A 290 23.53 22.26 -12.60
C GLY A 290 23.27 23.00 -11.28
N SER A 291 23.95 24.13 -11.05
CA SER A 291 23.77 24.95 -9.84
C SER A 291 22.35 25.49 -9.71
N ARG A 292 21.73 25.98 -10.80
CA ARG A 292 20.34 26.47 -10.78
C ARG A 292 19.33 25.34 -10.56
N LYS A 293 19.58 24.15 -11.10
CA LYS A 293 18.74 22.97 -10.91
C LYS A 293 18.77 22.52 -9.45
N ILE A 294 19.96 22.41 -8.86
CA ILE A 294 20.16 22.08 -7.45
C ILE A 294 19.49 23.11 -6.53
N MET A 295 19.59 24.41 -6.85
CA MET A 295 18.90 25.45 -6.08
C MET A 295 17.37 25.34 -6.15
N PHE A 296 16.79 25.04 -7.32
CA PHE A 296 15.34 24.84 -7.45
C PHE A 296 14.88 23.62 -6.64
N VAL A 297 15.59 22.51 -6.78
CA VAL A 297 15.36 21.25 -6.06
C VAL A 297 15.39 21.46 -4.55
N ASN A 298 16.44 22.15 -4.06
CA ASN A 298 16.58 22.46 -2.64
C ASN A 298 15.52 23.46 -2.17
N GLY A 299 15.11 24.41 -3.02
CA GLY A 299 14.01 25.33 -2.73
C GLY A 299 12.68 24.60 -2.59
N LEU A 300 12.38 23.67 -3.50
CA LEU A 300 11.19 22.83 -3.45
C LEU A 300 11.23 21.91 -2.22
N LYS A 301 12.37 21.27 -1.95
CA LYS A 301 12.59 20.44 -0.76
C LYS A 301 12.31 21.23 0.51
N THR A 302 12.85 22.45 0.61
CA THR A 302 12.63 23.34 1.77
C THR A 302 11.15 23.71 1.92
N LYS A 303 10.48 24.06 0.81
CA LYS A 303 9.04 24.36 0.82
C LYS A 303 8.22 23.17 1.32
N VAL A 304 8.47 21.98 0.78
CA VAL A 304 7.78 20.74 1.14
C VAL A 304 8.02 20.37 2.60
N ILE A 305 9.27 20.46 3.08
CA ILE A 305 9.61 20.23 4.50
C ILE A 305 8.81 21.17 5.41
N ASN A 306 8.74 22.46 5.09
CA ASN A 306 7.99 23.42 5.90
C ASN A 306 6.49 23.09 5.94
N GLN A 307 5.89 22.78 4.78
CA GLN A 307 4.48 22.35 4.72
C GLN A 307 4.23 21.09 5.56
N MET A 308 5.13 20.10 5.49
CA MET A 308 4.99 18.86 6.25
C MET A 308 5.23 19.04 7.75
N LYS A 309 6.13 19.96 8.15
CA LYS A 309 6.31 20.34 9.55
C LYS A 309 5.04 20.94 10.13
N ASP A 310 4.39 21.84 9.40
CA ASP A 310 3.11 22.43 9.81
C ASP A 310 2.04 21.34 9.98
N LEU A 311 1.99 20.36 9.08
CA LEU A 311 1.06 19.22 9.15
C LEU A 311 1.40 18.22 10.27
N SER A 312 2.68 18.07 10.63
CA SER A 312 3.14 17.25 11.75
C SER A 312 2.81 17.86 13.12
N ALA A 313 2.68 19.20 13.16
CA ALA A 313 2.33 19.97 14.36
C ALA A 313 0.85 20.41 14.39
N GLU A 314 0.05 20.04 13.37
CA GLU A 314 -1.33 20.51 13.20
C GLU A 314 -2.16 20.24 14.45
N ALA A 315 -2.72 21.30 15.06
CA ALA A 315 -3.54 21.19 16.25
C ALA A 315 -4.85 20.43 15.97
N GLY A 316 -5.37 19.72 16.97
CA GLY A 316 -6.64 19.01 16.83
C GLY A 316 -7.82 19.97 16.61
N GLY A 317 -8.36 19.98 15.40
CA GLY A 317 -9.58 20.72 15.08
C GLY A 317 -10.84 20.06 15.66
N ARG A 318 -11.92 20.84 15.86
CA ARG A 318 -13.23 20.30 16.24
C ARG A 318 -13.73 19.35 15.13
N GLY A 319 -14.06 18.11 15.49
CA GLY A 319 -14.61 17.11 14.57
C GLY A 319 -13.58 16.17 13.93
N SER A 320 -12.28 16.31 14.23
CA SER A 320 -11.29 15.30 13.82
C SER A 320 -11.28 14.11 14.77
N SER A 321 -11.22 12.89 14.24
CA SER A 321 -10.85 11.75 15.08
C SER A 321 -9.42 11.95 15.58
N LYS A 322 -9.19 11.65 16.86
CA LYS A 322 -7.86 11.77 17.49
C LYS A 322 -6.88 10.77 16.86
N LYS A 323 -7.38 9.59 16.47
CA LYS A 323 -6.59 8.53 15.82
C LYS A 323 -6.06 8.99 14.46
N ASP A 324 -6.92 9.53 13.60
CA ASP A 324 -6.52 9.96 12.25
C ASP A 324 -5.54 11.14 12.29
N LEU A 325 -5.74 12.07 13.23
CA LEU A 325 -4.79 13.17 13.44
C LEU A 325 -3.43 12.63 13.89
N ASN A 326 -3.39 11.68 14.81
CA ASN A 326 -2.14 11.11 15.29
C ASN A 326 -1.40 10.35 14.17
N ASN A 327 -2.14 9.57 13.36
CA ASN A 327 -1.59 8.90 12.19
C ASN A 327 -0.98 9.91 11.21
N GLN A 328 -1.69 10.99 10.89
CA GLN A 328 -1.18 12.06 10.02
C GLN A 328 0.13 12.67 10.59
N ARG A 329 0.14 13.01 11.89
CA ARG A 329 1.31 13.62 12.52
C ARG A 329 2.52 12.69 12.50
N ASN A 330 2.32 11.41 12.82
CA ASN A 330 3.37 10.40 12.78
C ASN A 330 3.92 10.25 11.36
N LYS A 331 3.04 10.11 10.36
CA LYS A 331 3.44 10.00 8.95
C LYS A 331 4.26 11.20 8.49
N PHE A 332 3.83 12.43 8.78
CA PHE A 332 4.60 13.60 8.39
C PHE A 332 5.87 13.79 9.21
N HIS A 333 5.91 13.36 10.47
CA HIS A 333 7.14 13.30 11.24
C HIS A 333 8.17 12.39 10.56
N ASP A 334 7.77 11.18 10.16
CA ASP A 334 8.66 10.24 9.48
C ASP A 334 9.14 10.77 8.11
N VAL A 335 8.26 11.42 7.34
CA VAL A 335 8.65 12.06 6.09
C VAL A 335 9.63 13.22 6.31
N VAL A 336 9.38 14.08 7.31
CA VAL A 336 10.30 15.19 7.62
C VAL A 336 11.66 14.67 8.09
N ASP A 337 11.69 13.68 8.96
CA ASP A 337 12.93 13.05 9.43
C ASP A 337 13.72 12.44 8.26
N PHE A 338 13.04 11.75 7.34
CA PHE A 338 13.65 11.26 6.10
C PHE A 338 14.20 12.39 5.23
N LEU A 339 13.45 13.46 5.00
CA LEU A 339 13.90 14.55 4.13
C LEU A 339 15.06 15.35 4.74
N GLU A 340 15.13 15.47 6.06
CA GLU A 340 16.21 16.19 6.76
C GLU A 340 17.45 15.34 6.99
N ASN A 341 17.27 14.09 7.43
CA ASN A 341 18.35 13.23 7.91
C ASN A 341 18.69 12.08 6.95
N GLY A 342 17.89 11.85 5.91
CA GLY A 342 18.13 10.85 4.86
C GLY A 342 17.79 9.40 5.23
N HIS A 343 17.27 9.14 6.44
CA HIS A 343 16.94 7.79 6.90
C HIS A 343 15.45 7.52 6.70
N ALA A 344 15.11 6.53 5.87
CA ALA A 344 13.72 6.09 5.75
C ALA A 344 13.30 5.34 7.04
N PRO A 345 12.02 5.40 7.42
CA PRO A 345 11.58 4.76 8.66
C PRO A 345 11.70 3.23 8.57
N GLU A 346 12.32 2.58 9.55
CA GLU A 346 12.31 1.12 9.62
C GLU A 346 10.99 0.66 10.24
N THR A 347 10.22 -0.14 9.50
CA THR A 347 8.97 -0.71 10.01
C THR A 347 8.98 -2.22 9.93
N SER A 348 8.32 -2.87 10.89
CA SER A 348 8.14 -4.32 10.91
C SER A 348 6.65 -4.65 10.87
N THR A 349 6.21 -5.37 9.85
CA THR A 349 4.83 -5.84 9.73
C THR A 349 4.77 -7.34 10.03
N LYS A 350 3.88 -7.74 10.92
CA LYS A 350 3.65 -9.15 11.23
C LYS A 350 2.83 -9.81 10.13
N ILE A 351 3.37 -10.86 9.54
CA ILE A 351 2.75 -11.71 8.53
C ILE A 351 2.61 -13.11 9.14
N GLY A 352 1.40 -13.47 9.57
CA GLY A 352 1.19 -14.74 10.29
C GLY A 352 2.03 -14.81 11.58
N HIS A 353 3.07 -15.63 11.58
CA HIS A 353 4.01 -15.80 12.70
C HIS A 353 5.36 -15.09 12.51
N GLU A 354 5.57 -14.47 11.36
CA GLU A 354 6.85 -13.89 10.95
C GLU A 354 6.76 -12.37 10.87
N LEU A 355 7.93 -11.72 10.86
CA LEU A 355 8.05 -10.27 10.74
C LEU A 355 8.73 -9.95 9.42
N LEU A 356 8.02 -9.20 8.58
CA LEU A 356 8.60 -8.57 7.39
C LEU A 356 9.11 -7.19 7.78
N HIS A 357 10.40 -6.95 7.57
CA HIS A 357 11.03 -5.65 7.77
C HIS A 357 11.05 -4.88 6.45
N THR A 358 10.68 -3.61 6.51
CA THR A 358 10.80 -2.66 5.39
C THR A 358 11.71 -1.52 5.81
N SER A 359 12.68 -1.17 4.97
CA SER A 359 13.67 -0.12 5.23
C SER A 359 13.66 1.01 4.21
N SER A 360 12.73 1.01 3.25
CA SER A 360 12.58 2.07 2.24
C SER A 360 11.12 2.43 2.00
N TRP A 361 10.87 3.68 1.58
CA TRP A 361 9.55 4.16 1.18
C TRP A 361 8.98 3.31 0.05
N SER A 362 9.82 2.90 -0.90
CA SER A 362 9.44 1.98 -1.97
C SER A 362 8.83 0.68 -1.42
N GLN A 363 9.51 0.00 -0.49
CA GLN A 363 9.02 -1.24 0.13
C GLN A 363 7.75 -1.01 0.95
N MET A 364 7.68 0.07 1.73
CA MET A 364 6.51 0.40 2.54
C MET A 364 5.28 0.70 1.69
N ILE A 365 5.44 1.45 0.59
CA ILE A 365 4.36 1.76 -0.34
C ILE A 365 3.87 0.48 -1.02
N GLN A 366 4.78 -0.38 -1.50
CA GLN A 366 4.43 -1.67 -2.09
C GLN A 366 3.65 -2.55 -1.11
N LEU A 367 4.17 -2.71 0.10
CA LEU A 367 3.56 -3.53 1.15
C LEU A 367 2.15 -3.03 1.51
N ASN A 368 2.00 -1.73 1.79
CA ASN A 368 0.72 -1.16 2.19
C ASN A 368 -0.32 -1.24 1.05
N PHE A 369 0.11 -1.02 -0.19
CA PHE A 369 -0.77 -1.09 -1.35
C PHE A 369 -1.30 -2.51 -1.58
N LEU A 370 -0.40 -3.50 -1.62
CA LEU A 370 -0.77 -4.91 -1.83
C LEU A 370 -1.57 -5.46 -0.65
N LYS A 371 -1.24 -5.07 0.59
CA LYS A 371 -2.03 -5.41 1.78
C LYS A 371 -3.46 -4.87 1.70
N HIS A 372 -3.65 -3.64 1.21
CA HIS A 372 -4.99 -3.07 1.04
C HIS A 372 -5.76 -3.75 -0.10
N PHE A 373 -5.10 -4.06 -1.21
CA PHE A 373 -5.71 -4.72 -2.37
C PHE A 373 -6.16 -6.16 -2.04
N LEU A 374 -5.27 -6.96 -1.45
CA LEU A 374 -5.52 -8.36 -1.10
C LEU A 374 -6.39 -8.51 0.16
N ALA A 375 -6.42 -7.51 1.04
CA ALA A 375 -7.20 -7.51 2.27
C ALA A 375 -7.03 -8.82 3.07
N GLY A 376 -8.10 -9.62 3.22
CA GLY A 376 -8.08 -10.89 3.93
C GLY A 376 -7.17 -11.96 3.32
N GLY A 377 -6.91 -11.90 2.00
CA GLY A 377 -6.02 -12.82 1.30
C GLY A 377 -4.53 -12.47 1.44
N PHE A 378 -4.18 -11.30 1.99
CA PHE A 378 -2.80 -10.82 2.03
C PHE A 378 -1.85 -11.80 2.72
N VAL A 379 -2.22 -12.27 3.91
CA VAL A 379 -1.38 -13.21 4.69
C VAL A 379 -1.15 -14.49 3.89
N LYS A 380 -2.18 -14.99 3.22
CA LYS A 380 -2.09 -16.22 2.45
C LYS A 380 -1.15 -16.09 1.24
N HIS A 381 -1.34 -15.03 0.46
CA HIS A 381 -0.45 -14.71 -0.65
C HIS A 381 1.00 -14.54 -0.18
N MET A 382 1.25 -13.91 0.97
CA MET A 382 2.62 -13.77 1.48
C MET A 382 3.29 -15.07 1.95
N HIS A 383 2.54 -16.17 2.16
CA HIS A 383 3.12 -17.47 2.52
C HIS A 383 3.25 -18.42 1.33
N GLU A 384 2.38 -18.30 0.34
CA GLU A 384 2.27 -19.27 -0.74
C GLU A 384 2.73 -18.70 -2.09
N ASN A 385 2.76 -17.38 -2.29
CA ASN A 385 2.94 -16.76 -3.60
C ASN A 385 4.42 -16.52 -3.92
N PRO A 386 5.03 -17.25 -4.87
CA PRO A 386 6.45 -17.10 -5.18
C PRO A 386 6.79 -15.70 -5.71
N PHE A 387 5.86 -15.07 -6.44
CA PHE A 387 6.07 -13.71 -6.94
C PHE A 387 6.17 -12.70 -5.79
N LEU A 388 5.30 -12.76 -4.78
CA LEU A 388 5.41 -11.86 -3.63
C LEU A 388 6.63 -12.15 -2.75
N HIS A 389 7.06 -13.41 -2.66
CA HIS A 389 8.31 -13.77 -1.99
C HIS A 389 9.51 -13.07 -2.65
N ASN A 390 9.57 -13.09 -3.98
CA ASN A 390 10.60 -12.40 -4.74
C ASN A 390 10.52 -10.87 -4.62
N VAL A 391 9.31 -10.30 -4.60
CA VAL A 391 9.10 -8.85 -4.47
C VAL A 391 9.61 -8.32 -3.13
N PHE A 392 9.39 -9.07 -2.05
CA PHE A 392 9.71 -8.63 -0.69
C PHE A 392 10.99 -9.27 -0.10
N ASP A 393 11.72 -10.06 -0.89
CA ASP A 393 12.80 -10.95 -0.41
C ASP A 393 12.38 -11.72 0.85
N PHE A 394 11.11 -12.18 0.86
CA PHE A 394 10.47 -12.81 1.99
C PHE A 394 10.47 -14.32 1.79
N THR A 395 11.17 -15.05 2.66
CA THR A 395 11.15 -16.51 2.67
C THR A 395 10.33 -16.98 3.87
N PRO A 396 9.09 -17.45 3.67
CA PRO A 396 8.30 -17.98 4.78
C PRO A 396 8.99 -19.20 5.37
N GLU A 397 9.11 -19.26 6.70
CA GLU A 397 9.46 -20.50 7.37
C GLU A 397 8.28 -21.45 7.21
N ILE A 398 8.43 -22.46 6.34
CA ILE A 398 7.47 -23.57 6.23
C ILE A 398 7.53 -24.36 7.54
N LYS A 399 6.84 -23.86 8.55
CA LYS A 399 6.60 -24.60 9.78
C LYS A 399 5.52 -25.60 9.45
N LEU A 400 5.93 -26.84 9.20
CA LEU A 400 5.11 -28.02 9.43
C LEU A 400 4.40 -27.80 10.77
N ASP A 401 3.08 -27.58 10.70
CA ASP A 401 2.23 -27.05 11.76
C ASP A 401 2.37 -27.88 13.05
N HIS A 402 3.43 -27.62 13.83
CA HIS A 402 3.56 -28.12 15.18
C HIS A 402 2.62 -27.26 15.99
N ARG A 403 1.33 -27.57 15.90
CA ARG A 403 0.35 -27.14 16.88
C ARG A 403 0.92 -27.49 18.24
N MET A 404 1.43 -26.47 18.94
CA MET A 404 2.02 -26.64 20.26
C MET A 404 1.07 -27.50 21.09
N SER A 405 1.59 -28.61 21.61
CA SER A 405 0.81 -29.53 22.43
C SER A 405 0.17 -28.75 23.58
N ALA A 406 -0.98 -29.21 24.10
CA ALA A 406 -1.59 -28.60 25.28
C ALA A 406 -0.59 -28.48 26.46
N VAL A 407 0.39 -29.38 26.51
CA VAL A 407 1.50 -29.36 27.47
C VAL A 407 2.46 -28.20 27.21
N GLU A 408 2.85 -27.96 25.95
CA GLU A 408 3.73 -26.84 25.58
C GLU A 408 3.04 -25.49 25.75
N LYS A 409 1.75 -25.38 25.40
CA LYS A 409 0.97 -24.17 25.70
C LYS A 409 0.91 -23.91 27.20
N ARG A 410 0.78 -24.95 28.03
CA ARG A 410 0.81 -24.83 29.50
C ARG A 410 2.22 -24.45 30.01
N MET A 411 3.28 -25.00 29.41
CA MET A 411 4.66 -24.72 29.80
C MET A 411 5.15 -23.33 29.40
N TYR A 412 4.77 -22.81 28.23
CA TYR A 412 5.32 -21.57 27.69
C TYR A 412 4.36 -20.38 27.74
N LYS A 413 3.05 -20.60 27.63
CA LYS A 413 2.04 -19.53 27.53
C LYS A 413 1.16 -19.36 28.77
N SER A 414 1.26 -20.24 29.78
CA SER A 414 0.48 -20.06 31.00
C SER A 414 1.00 -18.88 31.86
N PRO A 415 0.14 -18.20 32.63
CA PRO A 415 0.57 -17.13 33.54
C PRO A 415 1.64 -17.57 34.54
N ASN A 416 1.67 -18.87 34.87
CA ASN A 416 2.61 -19.50 35.80
C ASN A 416 3.85 -20.10 35.11
N SER A 417 4.02 -19.93 33.79
CA SER A 417 5.18 -20.47 33.06
C SER A 417 6.49 -19.92 33.59
N ALA A 418 7.55 -20.73 33.49
CA ALA A 418 8.91 -20.31 33.85
C ALA A 418 9.33 -19.05 33.07
N LEU A 419 8.93 -18.96 31.80
CA LEU A 419 9.21 -17.82 30.92
C LEU A 419 8.47 -16.55 31.35
N ASN A 420 7.20 -16.65 31.76
CA ASN A 420 6.44 -15.49 32.25
C ASN A 420 6.89 -15.05 33.65
N LYS A 421 7.30 -15.99 34.51
CA LYS A 421 7.94 -15.70 35.80
C LYS A 421 9.27 -14.97 35.62
N ALA A 422 10.13 -15.43 34.72
CA ALA A 422 11.40 -14.77 34.40
C ALA A 422 11.17 -13.36 33.84
N ARG A 423 10.21 -13.18 32.93
CA ARG A 423 9.84 -11.87 32.39
C ARG A 423 9.33 -10.92 33.47
N THR A 424 8.51 -11.41 34.40
CA THR A 424 7.96 -10.61 35.49
C THR A 424 9.05 -10.20 36.49
N GLN A 425 9.97 -11.11 36.82
CA GLN A 425 11.13 -10.81 37.67
C GLN A 425 12.02 -9.74 37.02
N PHE A 426 12.28 -9.86 35.72
CA PHE A 426 13.07 -8.86 34.98
C PHE A 426 12.40 -7.48 34.98
N LEU A 427 11.10 -7.42 34.69
CA LEU A 427 10.35 -6.16 34.70
C LEU A 427 10.27 -5.55 36.11
N ASN A 428 10.14 -6.36 37.16
CA ASN A 428 10.18 -5.87 38.53
C ASN A 428 11.57 -5.33 38.90
N LYS A 429 12.65 -5.97 38.44
CA LYS A 429 14.01 -5.44 38.61
C LYS A 429 14.19 -4.09 37.92
N GLN A 430 13.69 -3.93 36.69
CA GLN A 430 13.71 -2.62 36.01
C GLN A 430 12.88 -1.55 36.73
N ARG A 431 11.72 -1.91 37.28
CA ARG A 431 10.89 -0.99 38.08
C ARG A 431 11.59 -0.56 39.36
N MET A 432 12.28 -1.46 40.04
CA MET A 432 13.07 -1.14 41.24
C MET A 432 14.23 -0.19 40.91
N ILE A 433 15.00 -0.48 39.86
CA ILE A 433 16.07 0.40 39.39
C ILE A 433 15.52 1.78 39.01
N SER A 434 14.32 1.85 38.42
CA SER A 434 13.69 3.12 38.06
C SER A 434 13.19 3.91 39.28
N LYS A 435 12.74 3.21 40.33
CA LYS A 435 12.38 3.83 41.61
C LYS A 435 13.61 4.32 42.38
N GLU A 436 14.66 3.52 42.49
CA GLU A 436 15.94 3.94 43.11
C GLU A 436 16.54 5.16 42.41
N LYS A 437 16.42 5.22 41.07
CA LYS A 437 16.84 6.39 40.28
C LYS A 437 15.96 7.62 40.51
N HIS A 438 14.71 7.45 40.92
CA HIS A 438 13.81 8.54 41.32
C HIS A 438 14.03 8.97 42.79
N ASP A 439 14.31 8.03 43.69
CA ASP A 439 14.55 8.28 45.12
C ASP A 439 15.92 8.95 45.34
N GLY A 440 16.93 8.61 44.53
CA GLY A 440 18.23 9.27 44.54
C GLY A 440 18.20 10.75 44.12
N TYR A 441 17.13 11.20 43.44
CA TYR A 441 16.93 12.62 43.11
C TYR A 441 16.38 13.45 44.28
N TYR A 442 15.81 12.82 45.32
CA TYR A 442 15.26 13.49 46.50
C TYR A 442 16.15 13.38 47.75
N ALA A 443 17.19 12.53 47.74
CA ALA A 443 18.06 12.29 48.91
C ALA A 443 19.28 13.22 49.02
N VAL A 444 19.53 14.11 48.05
CA VAL A 444 20.73 15.00 48.05
C VAL A 444 20.48 16.35 48.75
N GLY A 445 19.33 16.54 49.41
CA GLY A 445 18.93 17.82 50.00
C GLY A 445 19.09 17.99 51.51
N LEU A 446 19.76 17.08 52.24
CA LEU A 446 19.72 17.08 53.71
C LEU A 446 21.01 16.59 54.38
N VAL A 447 22.16 17.21 54.05
CA VAL A 447 23.30 17.31 54.97
C VAL A 447 24.01 18.63 54.71
N ASP A 448 23.65 19.66 55.47
CA ASP A 448 24.53 20.73 55.97
C ASP A 448 23.68 21.64 56.87
N ALA A 449 23.83 21.44 58.19
CA ALA A 449 23.39 22.34 59.25
C ALA A 449 24.51 22.44 60.28
#